data_AF-A0A921BNY9-F1
#
_entry.id   AF-A0A921BNY9-F1
#
_cell.length_a   1.000
_cell.length_b   1.000
_cell.length_c   1.000
_cell.angle_alpha   90.00
_cell.angle_beta   90.00
_cell.angle_gamma   90.00
#
_symmetry.space_group_name_H-M   'P 1'
#
loop_
_entity.id
_entity.type
_entity.pdbx_description
1 polymer ?
#
loop_
_entity_poly.entity_id
_entity_poly.type
_entity_poly.pdbx_seq_one_letter_code
_entity_poly.pdbx_strand_id
1 'polypeptide(L)'
;MVPVLEATVGSHGYLRHAVIQEMGPRVWQLAHQAFRVDQSGTVETFAVALGGDYARTRVDCRLAGRGAEGRLAAAYYGEDDQMLDFRTFQDHAAPDTTSEFTFKGAVDGSSRSVYSGLIRVRPEAVRTSAHQTNRNVKLSPNAWAKSVPQTRRSKPTT
;
A
#
# COMPACT_ATOMS: atom_id res chain seq x y z
N MET A 1 -5.97 7.26 -16.67
CA MET A 1 -4.50 7.30 -16.52
C MET A 1 -4.03 5.98 -15.90
N VAL A 2 -2.87 5.47 -16.32
CA VAL A 2 -2.31 4.20 -15.83
C VAL A 2 -0.83 4.39 -15.47
N PRO A 3 -0.51 5.13 -14.38
CA PRO A 3 0.87 5.37 -14.02
C PRO A 3 1.52 4.10 -13.45
N VAL A 4 2.76 3.84 -13.84
CA VAL A 4 3.55 2.70 -13.39
C VAL A 4 4.88 3.20 -12.83
N LEU A 5 5.23 2.72 -11.64
CA LEU A 5 6.54 2.90 -11.04
C LEU A 5 7.11 1.53 -10.66
N GLU A 6 8.32 1.24 -11.12
CA GLU A 6 9.10 0.11 -10.65
C GLU A 6 10.44 0.61 -10.12
N ALA A 7 10.79 0.20 -8.90
CA ALA A 7 12.05 0.58 -8.29
C ALA A 7 12.71 -0.60 -7.57
N THR A 8 14.03 -0.70 -7.72
CA THR A 8 14.87 -1.62 -6.96
C THR A 8 15.77 -0.83 -6.03
N VAL A 9 15.65 -1.10 -4.73
CA VAL A 9 16.55 -0.60 -3.70
C VAL A 9 17.63 -1.65 -3.50
N GLY A 10 18.87 -1.33 -3.90
CA GLY A 10 20.02 -2.21 -3.73
C GLY A 10 20.40 -2.41 -2.26
N SER A 11 21.38 -3.27 -2.01
CA SER A 11 21.85 -3.56 -0.65
C SER A 11 22.31 -2.29 0.07
N HIS A 12 21.86 -2.10 1.31
CA HIS A 12 22.09 -0.89 2.13
C HIS A 12 21.56 0.41 1.49
N GLY A 13 20.77 0.31 0.41
CA GLY A 13 20.17 1.43 -0.27
C GLY A 13 18.97 1.98 0.50
N TYR A 14 18.63 3.22 0.21
CA TYR A 14 17.48 3.89 0.80
C TYR A 14 16.73 4.67 -0.28
N LEU A 15 15.43 4.41 -0.42
CA LEU A 15 14.55 5.11 -1.33
C LEU A 15 13.39 5.75 -0.56
N ARG A 16 13.20 7.06 -0.75
CA ARG A 16 11.98 7.77 -0.38
C ARG A 16 11.24 8.20 -1.63
N HIS A 17 9.97 7.84 -1.70
CA HIS A 17 9.09 8.15 -2.80
C HIS A 17 7.80 8.76 -2.27
N ALA A 18 7.31 9.81 -2.93
CA ALA A 18 6.01 10.40 -2.61
C ALA A 18 5.23 10.63 -3.89
N VAL A 19 3.92 10.33 -3.85
CA VAL A 19 3.01 10.63 -4.95
C VAL A 19 1.81 11.40 -4.42
N ILE A 20 1.44 12.46 -5.14
CA ILE A 20 0.18 13.16 -4.94
C ILE A 20 -0.65 12.91 -6.18
N GLN A 21 -1.78 12.23 -5.98
CA GLN A 21 -2.78 12.02 -7.01
C GLN A 21 -3.90 13.04 -6.81
N GLU A 22 -4.03 13.92 -7.79
CA GLU A 22 -5.09 14.92 -7.87
C GLU A 22 -5.62 14.90 -9.30
N MET A 23 -6.76 14.23 -9.49
CA MET A 23 -7.34 14.00 -10.81
C MET A 23 -8.70 14.66 -10.91
N GLY A 24 -9.05 15.10 -12.12
CA GLY A 24 -10.37 15.66 -12.39
C GLY A 24 -11.49 14.64 -12.14
N PRO A 25 -12.72 15.11 -11.85
CA PRO A 25 -13.83 14.30 -11.33
C PRO A 25 -14.38 13.26 -12.32
N ARG A 26 -13.91 13.25 -13.56
CA ARG A 26 -14.30 12.27 -14.61
C ARG A 26 -13.16 11.33 -14.99
N VAL A 27 -12.04 11.39 -14.28
CA VAL A 27 -10.84 10.62 -14.61
C VAL A 27 -10.85 9.30 -13.87
N TRP A 28 -10.55 8.24 -14.59
CA TRP A 28 -10.23 6.94 -14.01
C TRP A 28 -8.71 6.77 -13.90
N GLN A 29 -8.25 6.26 -12.77
CA GLN A 29 -6.85 5.89 -12.53
C GLN A 29 -6.73 4.42 -12.14
N LEU A 30 -5.75 3.74 -12.76
CA LEU A 30 -5.29 2.41 -12.37
C LEU A 30 -3.76 2.47 -12.20
N ALA A 31 -3.30 2.85 -11.01
CA ALA A 31 -1.88 2.99 -10.71
C ALA A 31 -1.26 1.69 -10.19
N HIS A 32 -0.02 1.43 -10.56
CA HIS A 32 0.79 0.35 -9.99
C HIS A 32 2.17 0.85 -9.58
N GLN A 33 2.55 0.56 -8.35
CA GLN A 33 3.86 0.82 -7.78
C GLN A 33 4.45 -0.51 -7.32
N ALA A 34 5.66 -0.83 -7.77
CA ALA A 34 6.36 -2.05 -7.41
C ALA A 34 7.75 -1.71 -6.87
N PHE A 35 8.03 -2.18 -5.66
CA PHE A 35 9.30 -1.99 -4.98
C PHE A 35 9.93 -3.34 -4.67
N ARG A 36 11.20 -3.52 -5.07
CA ARG A 36 12.05 -4.63 -4.63
C ARG A 36 13.15 -4.07 -3.74
N VAL A 37 13.30 -4.64 -2.54
CA VAL A 37 14.28 -4.17 -1.55
C VAL A 37 15.25 -5.29 -1.22
N ASP A 38 16.53 -5.06 -1.50
CA ASP A 38 17.61 -6.00 -1.23
C ASP A 38 18.17 -5.87 0.20
N GLN A 39 19.24 -6.60 0.49
CA GLN A 39 19.75 -6.79 1.86
C GLN A 39 19.96 -5.46 2.59
N SER A 40 19.37 -5.34 3.77
CA SER A 40 19.47 -4.13 4.61
C SER A 40 19.08 -2.84 3.87
N GLY A 41 18.30 -2.95 2.79
CA GLY A 41 17.75 -1.80 2.08
C GLY A 41 16.45 -1.33 2.73
N THR A 42 16.05 -0.10 2.43
CA THR A 42 14.80 0.48 2.92
C THR A 42 14.06 1.20 1.81
N VAL A 43 12.76 0.94 1.71
CA VAL A 43 11.84 1.79 0.95
C VAL A 43 10.84 2.46 1.88
N GLU A 44 10.64 3.76 1.68
CA GLU A 44 9.55 4.51 2.28
C GLU A 44 8.73 5.17 1.18
N THR A 45 7.44 4.85 1.11
CA THR A 45 6.52 5.45 0.16
C THR A 45 5.37 6.12 0.89
N PHE A 46 5.04 7.34 0.44
CA PHE A 46 3.88 8.09 0.90
C PHE A 46 2.98 8.42 -0.29
N ALA A 47 1.70 8.06 -0.20
CA ALA A 47 0.71 8.39 -1.23
C ALA A 47 -0.36 9.34 -0.68
N VAL A 48 -0.73 10.34 -1.48
CA VAL A 48 -1.93 11.15 -1.27
C VAL A 48 -2.89 10.90 -2.42
N ALA A 49 -4.16 10.65 -2.13
CA ALA A 49 -5.22 10.53 -3.14
C ALA A 49 -6.36 11.50 -2.84
N LEU A 50 -6.67 12.38 -3.79
CA LEU A 50 -7.58 13.52 -3.64
C LEU A 50 -8.60 13.66 -4.77
N GLY A 51 -8.65 12.74 -5.73
CA GLY A 51 -9.59 12.92 -6.84
C GLY A 51 -9.81 11.72 -7.75
N GLY A 52 -10.47 11.98 -8.87
CA GLY A 52 -10.90 10.98 -9.83
C GLY A 52 -12.28 10.40 -9.49
N ASP A 53 -13.03 10.04 -10.54
CA ASP A 53 -14.28 9.28 -10.41
C ASP A 53 -13.96 7.91 -9.77
N TYR A 54 -12.99 7.22 -10.38
CA TYR A 54 -12.48 5.95 -9.88
C TYR A 54 -10.95 5.97 -9.86
N ALA A 55 -10.34 5.86 -8.69
CA ALA A 55 -8.89 5.83 -8.54
C ALA A 55 -8.45 4.58 -7.77
N ARG A 56 -7.85 3.62 -8.49
CA ARG A 56 -7.17 2.48 -7.89
C ARG A 56 -5.67 2.70 -7.84
N THR A 57 -5.07 2.39 -6.69
CA THR A 57 -3.61 2.33 -6.52
C THR A 57 -3.22 0.98 -5.94
N ARG A 58 -2.42 0.22 -6.71
CA ARG A 58 -1.78 -1.00 -6.26
C ARG A 58 -0.34 -0.71 -5.84
N VAL A 59 0.06 -1.16 -4.64
CA VAL A 59 1.44 -1.08 -4.15
C VAL A 59 1.94 -2.47 -3.79
N ASP A 60 2.95 -2.92 -4.52
CA ASP A 60 3.63 -4.19 -4.28
C ASP A 60 5.02 -3.90 -3.68
N CYS A 61 5.29 -4.46 -2.51
CA CYS A 61 6.56 -4.29 -1.80
C CYS A 61 7.14 -5.67 -1.50
N ARG A 62 8.23 -6.02 -2.19
CA ARG A 62 8.96 -7.28 -1.99
C ARG A 62 10.24 -7.01 -1.23
N LEU A 63 10.29 -7.51 0.00
CA LEU A 63 11.46 -7.48 0.86
C LEU A 63 12.30 -8.73 0.56
N ALA A 64 13.20 -8.59 -0.41
CA ALA A 64 13.92 -9.68 -1.07
C ALA A 64 15.23 -10.05 -0.38
N GLY A 65 15.86 -9.13 0.34
CA GLY A 65 17.08 -9.39 1.11
C GLY A 65 16.85 -9.44 2.62
N ARG A 66 17.75 -10.13 3.33
CA ARG A 66 17.75 -10.15 4.80
C ARG A 66 17.78 -8.72 5.34
N GLY A 67 16.98 -8.42 6.36
CA GLY A 67 16.97 -7.09 6.98
C GLY A 67 16.33 -6.00 6.11
N ALA A 68 15.69 -6.35 4.99
CA ALA A 68 15.01 -5.37 4.16
C ALA A 68 13.77 -4.79 4.88
N GLU A 69 13.56 -3.49 4.69
CA GLU A 69 12.49 -2.72 5.32
C GLU A 69 11.57 -2.05 4.29
N GLY A 70 10.27 -2.06 4.57
CA GLY A 70 9.27 -1.35 3.77
C GLY A 70 8.28 -0.56 4.62
N ARG A 71 8.21 0.75 4.42
CA ARG A 71 7.22 1.63 5.06
C ARG A 71 6.27 2.18 4.00
N LEU A 72 5.00 1.80 4.09
CA LEU A 72 3.95 2.18 3.14
C LEU A 72 2.93 3.04 3.89
N ALA A 73 2.90 4.33 3.59
CA ALA A 73 1.96 5.26 4.20
C ALA A 73 1.06 5.91 3.15
N ALA A 74 -0.18 6.20 3.52
CA ALA A 74 -1.04 7.03 2.69
C ALA A 74 -2.02 7.87 3.50
N ALA A 75 -2.38 9.00 2.92
CA ALA A 75 -3.50 9.83 3.32
C ALA A 75 -4.47 9.96 2.13
N TYR A 76 -5.77 9.93 2.38
CA TYR A 76 -6.74 10.16 1.33
C TYR A 76 -7.99 10.88 1.84
N TYR A 77 -8.57 11.66 0.94
CA TYR A 77 -9.86 12.29 1.12
C TYR A 77 -10.72 11.97 -0.09
N GLY A 78 -11.89 11.37 0.15
CA GLY A 78 -12.91 11.16 -0.87
C GLY A 78 -14.08 12.10 -0.64
N GLU A 79 -14.60 12.68 -1.72
CA GLU A 79 -15.77 13.56 -1.71
C GLU A 79 -16.75 13.19 -2.83
N ASP A 80 -17.91 13.85 -2.87
CA ASP A 80 -18.98 13.62 -3.85
C ASP A 80 -19.34 12.12 -4.00
N ASP A 81 -19.16 11.54 -5.17
CA ASP A 81 -19.44 10.14 -5.50
C ASP A 81 -18.17 9.32 -5.82
N GLN A 82 -16.98 9.86 -5.51
CA GLN A 82 -15.68 9.26 -5.82
C GLN A 82 -15.50 7.87 -5.22
N MET A 83 -14.70 7.04 -5.90
CA MET A 83 -14.27 5.72 -5.42
C MET A 83 -12.74 5.61 -5.38
N LEU A 84 -12.19 5.53 -4.17
CA LEU A 84 -10.76 5.32 -3.92
C LEU A 84 -10.47 3.86 -3.53
N ASP A 85 -9.69 3.14 -4.34
CA ASP A 85 -9.39 1.70 -4.17
C ASP A 85 -7.90 1.47 -3.95
N PHE A 86 -7.50 1.10 -2.75
CA PHE A 86 -6.12 0.81 -2.39
C PHE A 86 -5.89 -0.69 -2.28
N ARG A 87 -4.88 -1.18 -2.98
CA ARG A 87 -4.47 -2.59 -2.95
C ARG A 87 -3.02 -2.71 -2.57
N THR A 88 -2.70 -3.44 -1.51
CA THR A 88 -1.31 -3.68 -1.14
C THR A 88 -0.94 -5.15 -1.11
N PHE A 89 0.31 -5.42 -1.51
CA PHE A 89 0.93 -6.71 -1.37
C PHE A 89 2.32 -6.57 -0.80
N GLN A 90 2.51 -7.03 0.44
CA GLN A 90 3.80 -7.04 1.13
C GLN A 90 4.33 -8.47 1.14
N ASP A 91 5.41 -8.73 0.40
CA ASP A 91 6.04 -10.05 0.28
C ASP A 91 7.35 -10.08 1.06
N HIS A 92 7.29 -10.67 2.26
CA HIS A 92 8.47 -10.96 3.07
C HIS A 92 9.14 -12.23 2.53
N ALA A 93 10.18 -12.04 1.72
CA ALA A 93 10.86 -13.10 1.00
C ALA A 93 12.25 -13.45 1.58
N ALA A 94 12.62 -12.86 2.72
CA ALA A 94 13.89 -13.09 3.40
C ALA A 94 13.75 -12.95 4.92
N PRO A 95 14.70 -13.51 5.71
CA PRO A 95 14.74 -13.36 7.16
C PRO A 95 14.85 -11.90 7.62
N ASP A 96 14.45 -11.63 8.86
CA ASP A 96 14.68 -10.35 9.55
C ASP A 96 14.06 -9.14 8.82
N THR A 97 13.03 -9.36 8.01
CA THR A 97 12.38 -8.30 7.23
C THR A 97 11.31 -7.60 8.05
N THR A 98 11.22 -6.27 7.90
CA THR A 98 10.26 -5.44 8.62
C THR A 98 9.34 -4.71 7.64
N SER A 99 8.04 -4.68 7.91
CA SER A 99 7.13 -3.82 7.16
C SER A 99 6.11 -3.10 8.05
N GLU A 100 5.88 -1.83 7.72
CA GLU A 100 4.92 -0.96 8.39
C GLU A 100 3.98 -0.40 7.32
N PHE A 101 2.69 -0.72 7.42
CA PHE A 101 1.65 -0.16 6.57
C PHE A 101 0.69 0.69 7.40
N THR A 102 0.52 1.96 7.04
CA THR A 102 -0.40 2.89 7.71
C THR A 102 -1.14 3.77 6.72
N PHE A 103 -2.41 3.48 6.50
CA PHE A 103 -3.28 4.29 5.64
C PHE A 103 -4.34 5.00 6.48
N LYS A 104 -4.52 6.29 6.26
CA LYS A 104 -5.52 7.12 6.95
C LYS A 104 -6.42 7.82 5.93
N GLY A 105 -7.72 7.72 6.14
CA GLY A 105 -8.72 8.21 5.21
C GLY A 105 -9.82 9.02 5.86
N ALA A 106 -10.32 10.02 5.15
CA ALA A 106 -11.62 10.61 5.39
C ALA A 106 -12.49 10.46 4.13
N VAL A 107 -13.75 10.10 4.29
CA VAL A 107 -14.72 9.97 3.19
C VAL A 107 -15.97 10.79 3.50
N ASP A 108 -16.36 11.63 2.55
CA ASP A 108 -17.47 12.58 2.64
C ASP A 108 -18.47 12.40 1.48
N GLY A 109 -19.62 13.08 1.56
CA GLY A 109 -20.70 12.95 0.60
C GLY A 109 -21.22 11.51 0.51
N SER A 110 -21.19 10.95 -0.70
CA SER A 110 -21.48 9.55 -1.01
C SER A 110 -20.25 8.77 -1.47
N SER A 111 -19.05 9.33 -1.25
CA SER A 111 -17.78 8.75 -1.65
C SER A 111 -17.49 7.43 -0.94
N ARG A 112 -16.63 6.64 -1.57
CA ARG A 112 -16.32 5.28 -1.14
C ARG A 112 -14.82 5.06 -1.12
N SER A 113 -14.36 4.37 -0.07
CA SER A 113 -12.99 3.85 -0.03
C SER A 113 -12.99 2.34 0.17
N VAL A 114 -12.12 1.67 -0.58
CA VAL A 114 -11.79 0.26 -0.38
C VAL A 114 -10.31 0.14 -0.13
N TYR A 115 -9.96 -0.60 0.91
CA TYR A 115 -8.62 -1.06 1.15
C TYR A 115 -8.60 -2.59 1.15
N SER A 116 -7.69 -3.20 0.39
CA SER A 116 -7.41 -4.64 0.41
C SER A 116 -5.91 -4.87 0.49
N GLY A 117 -5.44 -5.46 1.59
CA GLY A 117 -4.02 -5.68 1.83
C GLY A 117 -3.71 -7.14 2.08
N LEU A 118 -2.65 -7.66 1.47
CA LEU A 118 -2.11 -8.97 1.75
C LEU A 118 -0.65 -8.87 2.19
N ILE A 119 -0.37 -9.29 3.41
CA ILE A 119 0.99 -9.62 3.86
C ILE A 119 1.21 -11.11 3.62
N ARG A 120 2.22 -11.45 2.81
CA ARG A 120 2.72 -12.82 2.66
C ARG A 120 4.07 -12.94 3.35
N VAL A 121 4.17 -13.89 4.27
CA VAL A 121 5.43 -14.31 4.89
C VAL A 121 5.82 -15.67 4.34
N ARG A 122 6.95 -15.73 3.63
CA ARG A 122 7.45 -16.98 3.06
C ARG A 122 8.07 -17.89 4.14
N PRO A 123 8.19 -19.21 3.91
CA PRO A 123 8.70 -20.14 4.93
C PRO A 123 10.10 -19.78 5.44
N GLU A 124 10.96 -19.27 4.55
CA GLU A 124 12.32 -18.82 4.83
C GLU A 124 12.41 -17.48 5.57
N ALA A 125 11.32 -16.70 5.63
CA ALA A 125 11.29 -15.36 6.20
C ALA A 125 11.12 -15.35 7.73
N VAL A 126 12.03 -16.06 8.42
CA VAL A 126 12.07 -16.13 9.88
C VAL A 126 12.30 -14.74 10.49
N ARG A 127 11.76 -14.52 11.69
CA ARG A 127 11.84 -13.22 12.42
C ARG A 127 11.27 -12.02 11.64
N THR A 128 10.31 -12.27 10.75
CA THR A 128 9.50 -11.21 10.13
C THR A 128 8.71 -10.42 11.16
N SER A 129 8.79 -9.10 11.09
CA SER A 129 7.90 -8.15 11.77
C SER A 129 7.04 -7.42 10.73
N ALA A 130 5.72 -7.44 10.88
CA ALA A 130 4.83 -6.83 9.89
C ALA A 130 3.57 -6.28 10.56
N HIS A 131 3.28 -5.01 10.32
CA HIS A 131 2.09 -4.32 10.83
C HIS A 131 1.30 -3.68 9.70
N GLN A 132 -0.02 -3.73 9.81
CA GLN A 132 -0.93 -3.20 8.80
C GLN A 132 -2.12 -2.52 9.47
N THR A 133 -2.21 -1.19 9.31
CA THR A 133 -3.28 -0.36 9.85
C THR A 133 -3.94 0.44 8.75
N ASN A 134 -5.27 0.36 8.65
CA ASN A 134 -6.07 1.27 7.86
C ASN A 134 -7.15 1.89 8.76
N ARG A 135 -7.17 3.22 8.88
CA ARG A 135 -8.14 3.96 9.69
C ARG A 135 -8.94 4.91 8.82
N ASN A 136 -10.26 4.90 8.98
CA ASN A 136 -11.19 5.66 8.18
C ASN A 136 -12.10 6.50 9.08
N VAL A 137 -12.35 7.73 8.67
CA VAL A 137 -13.39 8.59 9.25
C VAL A 137 -14.45 8.83 8.19
N LYS A 138 -15.71 8.56 8.53
CA LYS A 138 -16.85 8.96 7.71
C LYS A 138 -17.32 10.34 8.14
N LEU A 139 -17.37 11.29 7.21
CA LEU A 139 -17.84 12.65 7.46
C LEU A 139 -19.32 12.83 7.11
N SER A 140 -19.85 11.98 6.23
CA SER A 140 -21.27 11.98 5.83
C SER A 140 -21.96 10.63 6.07
N PRO A 141 -23.29 10.60 6.25
CA PRO A 141 -24.05 9.35 6.46
C PRO A 141 -23.88 8.36 5.31
N ASN A 142 -23.91 8.87 4.07
CA ASN A 142 -23.86 8.08 2.84
C ASN A 142 -22.44 7.65 2.43
N ALA A 143 -21.41 8.26 3.03
CA ALA A 143 -20.03 7.87 2.77
C ALA A 143 -19.77 6.44 3.25
N TRP A 144 -18.83 5.75 2.61
CA TRP A 144 -18.56 4.35 2.93
C TRP A 144 -17.07 4.01 2.86
N ALA A 145 -16.62 3.17 3.79
CA ALA A 145 -15.25 2.72 3.84
C ALA A 145 -15.21 1.24 4.19
N LYS A 146 -14.38 0.47 3.48
CA LYS A 146 -14.17 -0.97 3.74
C LYS A 146 -12.69 -1.31 3.74
N SER A 147 -12.26 -1.97 4.81
CA SER A 147 -10.90 -2.48 4.96
C SER A 147 -10.92 -4.00 4.98
N VAL A 148 -10.13 -4.63 4.12
CA VAL A 148 -9.99 -6.08 4.00
C VAL A 148 -8.50 -6.46 4.18
N PRO A 149 -7.97 -6.40 5.41
CA PRO A 149 -6.61 -6.80 5.71
C PRO A 149 -6.49 -8.33 5.77
N GLN A 150 -5.43 -8.88 5.18
CA GLN A 150 -5.10 -10.30 5.22
C GLN A 150 -3.61 -10.50 5.52
N THR A 151 -3.30 -11.52 6.32
CA THR A 151 -1.93 -11.97 6.56
C THR A 151 -1.87 -13.48 6.37
N ARG A 152 -0.92 -13.95 5.55
CA ARG A 152 -0.70 -15.37 5.28
C ARG A 152 0.76 -15.74 5.52
N ARG A 153 0.98 -16.73 6.40
CA ARG A 153 2.26 -17.42 6.53
C ARG A 153 2.23 -18.70 5.69
N SER A 154 3.20 -18.85 4.80
CA SER A 154 3.33 -20.06 3.98
C SER A 154 3.96 -21.18 4.81
N LYS A 155 3.50 -22.42 4.61
CA LYS A 155 4.15 -23.62 5.17
C LYS A 155 5.34 -24.02 4.29
N PRO A 156 6.40 -24.62 4.86
CA PRO A 156 7.42 -25.31 4.06
C PRO A 156 6.75 -26.35 3.17
N THR A 157 7.20 -26.45 1.92
CA THR A 157 6.77 -27.54 1.03
C THR A 157 7.55 -28.79 1.46
N THR A 158 6.83 -29.81 1.94
CA THR A 158 7.38 -31.12 2.31
C THR A 158 7.86 -31.88 1.09
#